data_AF-A0AAN4YDX1-F1
#
_entry.id   AF-A0AAN4YDX1-F1
#
_cell.length_a   1.000
_cell.length_b   1.000
_cell.length_c   1.000
_cell.angle_alpha   90.00
_cell.angle_beta   90.00
_cell.angle_gamma   90.00
#
_symmetry.space_group_name_H-M   'P 1'
#
loop_
_entity.id
_entity.type
_entity.pdbx_description
1 polymer ?
#
loop_
_entity_poly.entity_id
_entity_poly.type
_entity_poly.pdbx_seq_one_letter_code
_entity_poly.pdbx_strand_id
1 'polypeptide(L)'
;MTGTFILAGRLDVPYVYTVRHVRDGKMYCTRAVDARQEGKVCFSCLCSFKRDEGPETFAHQPPSAQERFKSILQAKRVEDQIVSPSVDADWWIEVVEQGGVTEREFPGLDMRKTDMQGYNLTEDIKQNPEKYRQLHQYSLKGSPQDSTVSVSREELKVKEQSGEYDNLYACAHMYASDRNSLLLIPRALGHKNWTAMASLTLTVIFHRRGNALRMIDWDAVSSHDGTDLPKKWFVQEGWTPRSGENRAIHESWLWSPDGKLVATSYQDSLLRLRKHDREGKL
;
A
#
# COMPACT_ATOMS: atom_id res chain seq x y z
N MET A 1 -2.58 -3.51 13.02
CA MET A 1 -3.00 -4.88 12.64
C MET A 1 -1.75 -5.66 12.32
N THR A 2 -1.67 -6.92 12.75
CA THR A 2 -0.60 -7.84 12.39
C THR A 2 -1.23 -9.16 11.99
N GLY A 3 -0.89 -9.69 10.83
CA GLY A 3 -1.45 -10.93 10.32
C GLY A 3 -0.44 -11.78 9.55
N THR A 4 -0.80 -13.05 9.41
CA THR A 4 -0.01 -14.10 8.76
C THR A 4 -0.79 -14.66 7.59
N PHE A 5 -0.12 -14.75 6.44
CA PHE A 5 -0.61 -15.46 5.26
C PHE A 5 -0.23 -16.94 5.38
N ILE A 6 -1.22 -17.82 5.31
CA ILE A 6 -1.08 -19.24 5.61
C ILE A 6 -1.27 -20.08 4.34
N LEU A 7 -2.31 -19.78 3.56
CA LEU A 7 -2.59 -20.45 2.29
C LEU A 7 -2.93 -19.41 1.23
N ALA A 8 -2.52 -19.68 -0.01
CA ALA A 8 -2.95 -18.90 -1.16
C ALA A 8 -4.47 -19.00 -1.34
N GLY A 9 -5.10 -17.86 -1.61
CA GLY A 9 -6.51 -17.80 -1.97
C GLY A 9 -6.77 -18.14 -3.42
N ARG A 10 -7.97 -18.64 -3.70
CA ARG A 10 -8.50 -18.78 -5.07
C ARG A 10 -9.39 -17.59 -5.42
N LEU A 11 -9.27 -17.11 -6.65
CA LEU A 11 -9.94 -15.88 -7.12
C LEU A 11 -11.46 -16.05 -7.31
N ASP A 12 -11.92 -17.27 -7.53
CA ASP A 12 -13.30 -17.65 -7.85
C ASP A 12 -14.10 -18.09 -6.61
N VAL A 13 -13.49 -18.04 -5.42
CA VAL A 13 -14.09 -18.55 -4.18
C VAL A 13 -14.19 -17.43 -3.16
N PRO A 14 -15.37 -17.15 -2.60
CA PRO A 14 -15.51 -16.10 -1.60
C PRO A 14 -14.79 -16.46 -0.30
N TYR A 15 -14.29 -15.45 0.39
CA TYR A 15 -13.77 -15.61 1.75
C TYR A 15 -14.90 -15.53 2.78
N VAL A 16 -14.83 -16.39 3.79
CA VAL A 16 -15.59 -16.28 5.03
C VAL A 16 -14.68 -15.71 6.10
N TYR A 17 -15.06 -14.56 6.66
CA TYR A 17 -14.33 -13.92 7.75
C TYR A 17 -14.97 -14.24 9.09
N THR A 18 -14.23 -14.87 10.00
CA THR A 18 -14.67 -15.10 11.38
C THR A 18 -13.97 -14.11 12.31
N VAL A 19 -14.76 -13.27 12.97
CA VAL A 19 -14.25 -12.26 13.92
C VAL A 19 -14.53 -12.73 15.34
N ARG A 20 -13.47 -12.83 16.15
CA ARG A 20 -13.56 -13.14 17.57
C ARG A 20 -13.16 -11.94 18.41
N HIS A 21 -14.00 -11.60 19.38
CA HIS A 21 -13.72 -10.55 20.35
C HIS A 21 -12.72 -11.09 21.38
N VAL A 22 -11.47 -10.64 21.30
CA VAL A 22 -10.41 -11.08 22.23
C VAL A 22 -10.49 -10.30 23.53
N ARG A 23 -10.70 -8.98 23.43
CA ARG A 23 -10.80 -8.07 24.56
C ARG A 23 -11.60 -6.83 24.20
N ASP A 24 -12.44 -6.38 25.13
CA ASP A 24 -13.13 -5.09 25.08
C ASP A 24 -12.77 -4.28 26.33
N GLY A 25 -11.78 -3.39 26.20
CA GLY A 25 -11.39 -2.47 27.25
C GLY A 25 -12.03 -1.09 27.07
N LYS A 26 -11.81 -0.20 28.04
CA LYS A 26 -12.31 1.19 27.97
C LYS A 26 -11.77 1.94 26.74
N MET A 27 -10.44 1.92 26.57
CA MET A 27 -9.74 2.67 25.52
C MET A 27 -9.34 1.83 24.30
N TYR A 28 -9.08 0.55 24.52
CA TYR A 28 -8.59 -0.36 23.49
C TYR A 28 -9.51 -1.57 23.39
N CYS A 29 -9.73 -2.04 22.17
CA CYS A 29 -10.31 -3.36 21.93
C CYS A 29 -9.46 -4.16 20.96
N THR A 30 -9.53 -5.48 21.08
CA THR A 30 -8.76 -6.42 20.26
C THR A 30 -9.70 -7.42 19.60
N ARG A 31 -9.50 -7.64 18.31
CA ARG A 31 -10.21 -8.63 17.50
C ARG A 31 -9.21 -9.59 16.88
N ALA A 32 -9.54 -10.87 16.86
CA ALA A 32 -8.87 -11.86 16.03
C ALA A 32 -9.76 -12.14 14.82
N VAL A 33 -9.17 -12.16 13.63
CA VAL A 33 -9.89 -12.41 12.37
C VAL A 33 -9.22 -13.56 11.64
N ASP A 34 -10.02 -14.58 11.29
CA ASP A 34 -9.61 -15.63 10.35
C ASP A 34 -10.36 -15.44 9.03
N ALA A 35 -9.64 -15.36 7.92
CA ALA A 35 -10.20 -15.43 6.57
C ALA A 35 -10.07 -16.86 6.04
N ARG A 36 -11.19 -17.47 5.65
CA ARG A 36 -11.27 -18.87 5.25
C ARG A 36 -11.84 -19.05 3.85
N GLN A 37 -11.32 -20.02 3.12
CA GLN A 37 -11.94 -20.60 1.93
C GLN A 37 -12.12 -22.10 2.18
N GLU A 38 -13.31 -22.63 1.91
CA GLU A 38 -13.64 -24.04 2.14
C GLU A 38 -13.23 -24.55 3.55
N GLY A 39 -13.44 -23.70 4.56
CA GLY A 39 -13.10 -23.99 5.95
C GLY A 39 -11.61 -23.92 6.31
N LYS A 40 -10.70 -23.80 5.34
CA LYS A 40 -9.25 -23.68 5.56
C LYS A 40 -8.85 -22.22 5.78
N VAL A 41 -7.96 -21.96 6.74
CA VAL A 41 -7.48 -20.60 7.01
C VAL A 41 -6.47 -20.18 5.95
N CYS A 42 -6.78 -19.13 5.20
CA CYS A 42 -5.87 -18.50 4.25
C CYS A 42 -5.06 -17.39 4.91
N PHE A 43 -5.68 -16.64 5.83
CA PHE A 43 -5.06 -15.53 6.55
C PHE A 43 -5.63 -15.44 7.97
N SER A 44 -4.78 -15.14 8.95
CA SER A 44 -5.22 -14.89 10.33
C SER A 44 -4.52 -13.65 10.88
N CYS A 45 -5.25 -12.78 11.58
CA CYS A 45 -4.68 -11.55 12.12
C CYS A 45 -5.26 -11.14 13.47
N LEU A 46 -4.51 -10.27 14.15
CA LEU A 46 -4.97 -9.49 15.29
C LEU A 46 -5.08 -8.01 14.89
N CYS A 47 -6.24 -7.44 15.17
CA CYS A 47 -6.52 -6.02 15.03
C CYS A 47 -6.72 -5.41 16.40
N SER A 48 -5.95 -4.35 16.71
CA SER A 48 -6.13 -3.52 17.90
C SER A 48 -6.71 -2.18 17.47
N PHE A 49 -7.76 -1.75 18.14
CA PHE A 49 -8.44 -0.48 17.90
C PHE A 49 -8.34 0.37 19.16
N LYS A 50 -8.28 1.68 18.98
CA LYS A 50 -8.08 2.66 20.04
C LYS A 50 -9.09 3.79 19.89
N ARG A 51 -9.70 4.21 20.99
CA ARG A 51 -10.54 5.42 21.04
C ARG A 51 -9.70 6.70 20.96
N ASP A 52 -10.37 7.78 20.60
CA ASP A 52 -9.84 9.12 20.77
C ASP A 52 -9.42 9.38 22.22
N GLU A 53 -8.26 10.02 22.42
CA GLU A 53 -7.80 10.52 23.73
C GLU A 53 -7.81 12.06 23.82
N GLY A 54 -8.26 12.76 22.78
CA GLY A 54 -8.25 14.22 22.70
C GLY A 54 -6.89 14.75 22.26
N PRO A 55 -6.44 15.90 22.83
CA PRO A 55 -5.17 16.52 22.47
C PRO A 55 -3.97 15.58 22.66
N GLU A 56 -3.04 15.63 21.71
CA GLU A 56 -1.79 14.88 21.77
C GLU A 56 -0.88 15.47 22.88
N THR A 57 -0.32 14.62 23.73
CA THR A 57 0.63 15.03 24.78
C THR A 57 2.09 14.98 24.31
N PHE A 58 2.36 14.24 23.22
CA PHE A 58 3.67 14.13 22.59
C PHE A 58 3.49 13.76 21.10
N ALA A 59 4.39 14.25 20.25
CA ALA A 59 4.42 13.90 18.83
C ALA A 59 5.83 14.12 18.24
N HIS A 60 6.27 13.20 17.38
CA HIS A 60 7.44 13.37 16.52
C HIS A 60 7.28 12.48 15.28
N GLN A 61 7.96 12.82 14.19
CA GLN A 61 8.07 12.03 12.97
C GLN A 61 9.38 12.40 12.24
N PRO A 62 9.91 11.53 11.37
CA PRO A 62 11.04 11.90 10.52
C PRO A 62 10.63 12.91 9.43
N PRO A 63 11.62 13.50 8.72
CA PRO A 63 11.37 14.29 7.52
C PRO A 63 10.55 13.52 6.48
N SER A 64 9.54 14.18 5.93
CA SER A 64 8.59 13.56 5.00
C SER A 64 9.27 13.10 3.70
N ALA A 65 8.66 12.14 3.00
CA ALA A 65 9.10 11.76 1.66
C ALA A 65 9.03 12.95 0.69
N GLN A 66 8.02 13.81 0.84
CA GLN A 66 7.83 15.03 0.06
C GLN A 66 8.96 16.04 0.25
N GLU A 67 9.55 16.10 1.45
CA GLU A 67 10.71 16.92 1.73
C GLU A 67 11.99 16.28 1.17
N ARG A 68 12.22 15.00 1.47
CA ARG A 68 13.46 14.29 1.08
C ARG A 68 13.59 14.06 -0.43
N PHE A 69 12.47 13.85 -1.13
CA PHE A 69 12.42 13.58 -2.57
C PHE A 69 11.70 14.67 -3.34
N LYS A 70 11.70 15.91 -2.84
CA LYS A 70 10.95 17.05 -3.40
C LYS A 70 11.15 17.21 -4.91
N SER A 71 12.41 17.24 -5.36
CA SER A 71 12.74 17.43 -6.78
C SER A 71 12.21 16.30 -7.66
N ILE A 72 12.21 15.06 -7.17
CA ILE A 72 11.73 13.88 -7.90
C ILE A 72 10.20 13.88 -7.96
N LEU A 73 9.53 14.09 -6.82
CA LEU A 73 8.06 14.10 -6.75
C LEU A 73 7.44 15.26 -7.54
N GLN A 74 8.12 16.41 -7.61
CA GLN A 74 7.65 17.60 -8.34
C GLN A 74 8.09 17.61 -9.82
N ALA A 75 8.91 16.65 -10.27
CA ALA A 75 9.39 16.61 -11.66
C ALA A 75 8.27 16.41 -12.69
N LYS A 76 7.18 15.71 -12.29
CA LYS A 76 5.99 15.46 -13.10
C LYS A 76 4.75 15.56 -12.23
N ARG A 77 3.66 16.13 -12.78
CA ARG A 77 2.35 16.07 -12.14
C ARG A 77 1.95 14.62 -11.91
N VAL A 78 1.17 14.36 -10.86
CA VAL A 78 0.79 12.99 -10.49
C VAL A 78 0.01 12.31 -11.61
N GLU A 79 -0.86 13.03 -12.29
CA GLU A 79 -1.68 12.48 -13.38
C GLU A 79 -0.85 12.09 -14.61
N ASP A 80 0.31 12.74 -14.81
CA ASP A 80 1.25 12.49 -15.92
C ASP A 80 2.28 11.39 -15.57
N GLN A 81 2.24 10.86 -14.35
CA GLN A 81 3.08 9.74 -13.94
C GLN A 81 2.50 8.40 -14.42
N ILE A 82 3.40 7.43 -14.55
CA ILE A 82 3.08 6.09 -15.04
C ILE A 82 2.08 5.45 -14.07
N VAL A 83 0.98 4.92 -14.60
CA VAL A 83 0.05 4.10 -13.81
C VAL A 83 0.81 2.91 -13.25
N SER A 84 0.68 2.66 -11.94
CA SER A 84 1.34 1.51 -11.31
C SER A 84 0.78 0.23 -11.94
N PRO A 85 1.64 -0.64 -12.50
CA PRO A 85 1.20 -1.86 -13.16
C PRO A 85 0.49 -2.80 -12.18
N SER A 86 -0.33 -3.68 -12.72
CA SER A 86 -1.09 -4.70 -12.01
C SER A 86 -0.18 -5.71 -11.31
N VAL A 87 0.96 -6.02 -11.92
CA VAL A 87 2.10 -6.72 -11.30
C VAL A 87 3.35 -5.91 -11.61
N ASP A 88 3.88 -5.22 -10.60
CA ASP A 88 5.10 -4.41 -10.74
C ASP A 88 6.38 -5.26 -10.81
N ALA A 89 6.49 -6.09 -11.84
CA ALA A 89 7.62 -6.94 -12.16
C ALA A 89 8.10 -6.69 -13.58
N ASP A 90 9.41 -6.66 -13.81
CA ASP A 90 9.98 -6.34 -15.14
C ASP A 90 9.48 -7.31 -16.22
N TRP A 91 9.47 -8.61 -15.93
CA TRP A 91 8.97 -9.64 -16.85
C TRP A 91 7.46 -9.48 -17.17
N TRP A 92 6.66 -8.94 -16.24
CA TRP A 92 5.24 -8.70 -16.49
C TRP A 92 5.04 -7.49 -17.38
N ILE A 93 5.73 -6.39 -17.06
CA ILE A 93 5.70 -5.14 -17.82
C ILE A 93 6.11 -5.41 -19.28
N GLU A 94 7.20 -6.15 -19.49
CA GLU A 94 7.69 -6.52 -20.83
C GLU A 94 6.62 -7.30 -21.63
N VAL A 95 5.92 -8.25 -21.00
CA VAL A 95 4.86 -9.05 -21.66
C VAL A 95 3.67 -8.19 -22.06
N VAL A 96 3.28 -7.22 -21.22
CA VAL A 96 2.17 -6.30 -21.49
C VAL A 96 2.53 -5.33 -22.62
N GLU A 97 3.74 -4.78 -22.61
CA GLU A 97 4.24 -3.90 -23.67
C GLU A 97 4.31 -4.60 -25.04
N GLN A 98 4.59 -5.90 -25.04
CA GLN A 98 4.59 -6.75 -26.24
C GLN A 98 3.18 -7.17 -26.68
N GLY A 99 2.12 -6.78 -25.96
CA GLY A 99 0.74 -7.15 -26.26
C GLY A 99 0.39 -8.61 -25.93
N GLY A 100 1.22 -9.30 -25.13
CA GLY A 100 0.99 -10.68 -24.72
C GLY A 100 -0.13 -10.82 -23.66
N VAL A 101 -0.38 -9.76 -22.89
CA VAL A 101 -1.45 -9.68 -21.88
C VAL A 101 -2.06 -8.28 -21.88
N THR A 102 -3.38 -8.19 -21.74
CA THR A 102 -4.08 -6.91 -21.54
C THR A 102 -4.05 -6.53 -20.07
N GLU A 103 -3.47 -5.36 -19.77
CA GLU A 103 -3.46 -4.77 -18.44
C GLU A 103 -4.90 -4.58 -17.94
N ARG A 104 -5.19 -5.06 -16.72
CA ARG A 104 -6.47 -4.79 -16.07
C ARG A 104 -6.32 -3.65 -15.11
N GLU A 105 -7.32 -2.78 -15.09
CA GLU A 105 -7.37 -1.70 -14.13
C GLU A 105 -7.60 -2.27 -12.72
N PHE A 106 -6.73 -1.89 -11.79
CA PHE A 106 -6.84 -2.36 -10.40
C PHE A 106 -7.94 -1.57 -9.67
N PRO A 107 -8.78 -2.22 -8.84
CA PRO A 107 -9.89 -1.56 -8.17
C PRO A 107 -9.45 -0.74 -6.94
N GLY A 108 -10.33 0.17 -6.50
CA GLY A 108 -10.23 0.87 -5.21
C GLY A 108 -9.29 2.07 -5.18
N LEU A 109 -8.11 2.00 -5.79
CA LEU A 109 -7.13 3.09 -5.78
C LEU A 109 -6.57 3.40 -7.16
N ASP A 110 -6.49 4.69 -7.48
CA ASP A 110 -5.58 5.19 -8.51
C ASP A 110 -4.19 5.25 -7.88
N MET A 111 -3.20 4.63 -8.54
CA MET A 111 -1.83 4.55 -8.03
C MET A 111 -0.87 4.79 -9.17
N ARG A 112 0.07 5.71 -8.96
CA ARG A 112 1.06 6.18 -9.90
C ARG A 112 2.44 5.85 -9.37
N LYS A 113 3.32 5.33 -10.22
CA LYS A 113 4.70 4.98 -9.88
C LYS A 113 5.61 6.15 -10.22
N THR A 114 6.24 6.73 -9.19
CA THR A 114 7.21 7.80 -9.36
C THR A 114 8.48 7.24 -9.98
N ASP A 115 9.03 7.94 -10.98
CA ASP A 115 10.31 7.59 -11.58
C ASP A 115 11.46 7.90 -10.61
N MET A 116 12.07 6.82 -10.10
CA MET A 116 13.21 6.88 -9.18
C MET A 116 14.53 6.49 -9.86
N GLN A 117 14.59 6.35 -11.19
CA GLN A 117 15.76 5.81 -11.89
C GLN A 117 17.04 6.61 -11.58
N GLY A 118 16.97 7.95 -11.64
CA GLY A 118 18.11 8.82 -11.33
C GLY A 118 18.66 8.65 -9.91
N TYR A 119 17.81 8.22 -8.96
CA TYR A 119 18.21 7.93 -7.58
C TYR A 119 18.72 6.49 -7.45
N ASN A 120 17.92 5.51 -7.87
CA ASN A 120 18.18 4.08 -7.65
C ASN A 120 19.30 3.50 -8.52
N LEU A 121 19.66 4.13 -9.65
CA LEU A 121 20.73 3.64 -10.53
C LEU A 121 22.12 4.16 -10.17
N THR A 122 22.24 5.01 -9.15
CA THR A 122 23.53 5.44 -8.62
C THR A 122 24.30 4.26 -8.03
N GLU A 123 25.63 4.34 -8.07
CA GLU A 123 26.50 3.25 -7.60
C GLU A 123 26.32 3.00 -6.10
N ASP A 124 26.12 4.04 -5.29
CA ASP A 124 25.85 3.92 -3.86
C ASP A 124 24.60 3.08 -3.58
N ILE A 125 23.50 3.29 -4.31
CA ILE A 125 22.27 2.55 -4.10
C ILE A 125 22.39 1.10 -4.59
N LYS A 126 23.07 0.87 -5.72
CA LYS A 126 23.33 -0.49 -6.22
C LYS A 126 24.16 -1.34 -5.25
N GLN A 127 25.11 -0.73 -4.56
CA GLN A 127 25.95 -1.41 -3.57
C GLN A 127 25.25 -1.57 -2.21
N ASN A 128 24.21 -0.78 -1.94
CA ASN A 128 23.50 -0.74 -0.66
C ASN A 128 21.97 -0.88 -0.88
N PRO A 129 21.46 -2.10 -1.13
CA PRO A 129 20.05 -2.37 -1.43
C PRO A 129 19.05 -1.80 -0.41
N GLU A 130 19.44 -1.66 0.85
CA GLU A 130 18.61 -1.08 1.92
C GLU A 130 18.34 0.42 1.72
N LYS A 131 19.14 1.10 0.90
CA LYS A 131 18.93 2.49 0.50
C LYS A 131 18.01 2.62 -0.72
N TYR A 132 17.72 1.55 -1.45
CA TYR A 132 16.78 1.58 -2.57
C TYR A 132 15.43 2.14 -2.13
N ARG A 133 14.79 2.97 -2.95
CA ARG A 133 13.48 3.55 -2.65
C ARG A 133 12.54 3.43 -3.83
N GLN A 134 11.30 3.01 -3.56
CA GLN A 134 10.21 3.10 -4.50
C GLN A 134 9.14 4.01 -3.94
N LEU A 135 8.72 5.01 -4.72
CA LEU A 135 7.64 5.91 -4.36
C LEU A 135 6.42 5.63 -5.24
N HIS A 136 5.27 5.46 -4.62
CA HIS A 136 3.98 5.53 -5.30
C HIS A 136 3.19 6.72 -4.79
N GLN A 137 2.48 7.39 -5.69
CA GLN A 137 1.45 8.36 -5.34
C GLN A 137 0.09 7.72 -5.55
N TYR A 138 -0.79 7.74 -4.56
CA TYR A 138 -2.08 7.05 -4.64
C TYR A 138 -3.22 7.88 -4.09
N SER A 139 -4.42 7.64 -4.62
CA SER A 139 -5.65 8.29 -4.21
C SER A 139 -6.85 7.36 -4.36
N LEU A 140 -7.97 7.72 -3.71
CA LEU A 140 -9.20 6.96 -3.85
C LEU A 140 -9.70 7.01 -5.29
N LYS A 141 -9.97 5.84 -5.86
CA LYS A 141 -10.65 5.75 -7.16
C LYS A 141 -12.16 5.72 -6.96
N GLY A 142 -12.88 6.61 -7.65
CA GLY A 142 -14.33 6.72 -7.53
C GLY A 142 -14.77 7.43 -6.23
N SER A 143 -15.82 6.92 -5.58
CA SER A 143 -16.42 7.48 -4.36
C SER A 143 -16.32 6.49 -3.20
N PRO A 144 -16.20 6.93 -1.93
CA PRO A 144 -16.27 6.02 -0.78
C PRO A 144 -17.69 5.46 -0.55
N GLN A 145 -18.70 6.03 -1.20
CA GLN A 145 -20.08 5.56 -1.12
C GLN A 145 -20.30 4.30 -1.98
N ASP A 146 -21.29 3.51 -1.62
CA ASP A 146 -21.76 2.40 -2.47
C ASP A 146 -22.27 2.94 -3.81
N SER A 147 -21.81 2.36 -4.92
CA SER A 147 -22.21 2.72 -6.28
C SER A 147 -23.72 2.64 -6.54
N THR A 148 -24.46 1.86 -5.76
CA THR A 148 -25.91 1.71 -5.87
C THR A 148 -26.68 2.84 -5.18
N VAL A 149 -26.00 3.65 -4.37
CA VAL A 149 -26.60 4.75 -3.60
C VAL A 149 -26.17 6.07 -4.24
N SER A 150 -27.16 6.84 -4.70
CA SER A 150 -26.95 8.20 -5.21
C SER A 150 -27.27 9.21 -4.11
N VAL A 151 -26.25 9.87 -3.56
CA VAL A 151 -26.37 11.00 -2.63
C VAL A 151 -25.87 12.28 -3.30
N SER A 152 -26.34 13.45 -2.84
CA SER A 152 -25.79 14.72 -3.30
C SER A 152 -24.35 14.92 -2.83
N ARG A 153 -23.61 15.81 -3.48
CA ARG A 153 -22.23 16.16 -3.10
C ARG A 153 -22.17 16.71 -1.67
N GLU A 154 -23.16 17.51 -1.29
CA GLU A 154 -23.30 18.07 0.07
C GLU A 154 -23.57 16.98 1.11
N GLU A 155 -24.47 16.03 0.80
CA GLU A 155 -24.74 14.91 1.70
C GLU A 155 -23.49 14.03 1.86
N LEU A 156 -22.79 13.72 0.76
CA LEU A 156 -21.54 12.98 0.82
C LEU A 156 -20.49 13.68 1.70
N LYS A 157 -20.37 15.01 1.59
CA LYS A 157 -19.48 15.82 2.44
C LYS A 157 -19.85 15.70 3.92
N VAL A 158 -21.14 15.79 4.25
CA VAL A 158 -21.62 15.63 5.65
C VAL A 158 -21.31 14.24 6.19
N LYS A 159 -21.57 13.19 5.41
CA LYS A 159 -21.28 11.80 5.78
C LYS A 159 -19.79 11.55 5.98
N GLU A 160 -18.96 12.09 5.09
CA GLU A 160 -17.51 11.98 5.26
C GLU A 160 -17.04 12.74 6.49
N GLN A 161 -17.53 13.96 6.71
CA GLN A 161 -17.15 14.79 7.85
C GLN A 161 -17.52 14.13 9.20
N SER A 162 -18.66 13.43 9.25
CA SER A 162 -19.09 12.66 10.44
C SER A 162 -18.23 11.42 10.72
N GLY A 163 -17.37 11.01 9.78
CA GLY A 163 -16.50 9.85 9.90
C GLY A 163 -17.12 8.54 9.44
N GLU A 164 -18.25 8.57 8.73
CA GLU A 164 -18.95 7.38 8.21
C GLU A 164 -18.02 6.46 7.40
N TYR A 165 -17.07 7.05 6.66
CA TYR A 165 -16.14 6.33 5.79
C TYR A 165 -14.72 6.17 6.37
N ASP A 166 -14.46 6.57 7.62
CA ASP A 166 -13.09 6.58 8.17
C ASP A 166 -12.44 5.18 8.18
N ASN A 167 -13.22 4.14 8.46
CA ASN A 167 -12.74 2.75 8.38
C ASN A 167 -12.45 2.31 6.95
N LEU A 168 -13.22 2.78 5.96
CA LEU A 168 -12.97 2.49 4.56
C LEU A 168 -11.67 3.14 4.09
N TYR A 169 -11.38 4.37 4.53
CA TYR A 169 -10.11 5.02 4.26
C TYR A 169 -8.92 4.29 4.90
N ALA A 170 -9.07 3.81 6.14
CA ALA A 170 -8.06 2.95 6.75
C ALA A 170 -7.83 1.67 5.92
N CYS A 171 -8.89 1.03 5.43
CA CYS A 171 -8.78 -0.12 4.52
C CYS A 171 -8.08 0.25 3.21
N ALA A 172 -8.38 1.42 2.62
CA ALA A 172 -7.74 1.91 1.40
C ALA A 172 -6.22 2.11 1.60
N HIS A 173 -5.79 2.70 2.72
CA HIS A 173 -4.36 2.83 3.05
C HIS A 173 -3.69 1.46 3.29
N MET A 174 -4.35 0.53 4.00
CA MET A 174 -3.83 -0.83 4.17
C MET A 174 -3.67 -1.53 2.83
N TYR A 175 -4.65 -1.38 1.93
CA TYR A 175 -4.60 -1.92 0.58
C TYR A 175 -3.44 -1.35 -0.23
N ALA A 176 -3.22 -0.03 -0.17
CA ALA A 176 -2.05 0.61 -0.79
C ALA A 176 -0.72 0.04 -0.26
N SER A 177 -0.63 -0.24 1.05
CA SER A 177 0.61 -0.73 1.65
C SER A 177 1.05 -2.12 1.19
N ASP A 178 0.08 -2.96 0.78
CA ASP A 178 0.32 -4.33 0.31
C ASP A 178 0.38 -4.41 -1.22
N ARG A 179 -0.28 -3.49 -1.93
CA ARG A 179 -0.28 -3.46 -3.40
C ARG A 179 1.15 -3.25 -3.92
N ASN A 180 1.62 -4.20 -4.73
CA ASN A 180 2.96 -4.20 -5.34
C ASN A 180 4.13 -4.08 -4.34
N SER A 181 3.92 -4.37 -3.06
CA SER A 181 4.91 -4.19 -1.99
C SER A 181 6.18 -5.00 -2.23
N LEU A 182 6.07 -6.33 -2.22
CA LEU A 182 7.21 -7.25 -2.29
C LEU A 182 7.96 -7.17 -3.63
N LEU A 183 7.29 -6.67 -4.68
CA LEU A 183 7.82 -6.68 -6.04
C LEU A 183 8.98 -5.68 -6.24
N LEU A 184 9.17 -4.73 -5.32
CA LEU A 184 10.38 -3.90 -5.32
C LEU A 184 11.64 -4.67 -4.88
N ILE A 185 11.48 -5.72 -4.06
CA ILE A 185 12.60 -6.42 -3.42
C ILE A 185 13.56 -7.01 -4.45
N PRO A 186 13.11 -7.77 -5.48
CA PRO A 186 14.03 -8.31 -6.48
C PRO A 186 14.83 -7.20 -7.18
N ARG A 187 14.19 -6.07 -7.53
CA ARG A 187 14.88 -4.94 -8.19
C ARG A 187 15.93 -4.30 -7.29
N ALA A 188 15.60 -4.07 -6.02
CA ALA A 188 16.54 -3.55 -5.04
C ALA A 188 17.77 -4.45 -4.88
N LEU A 189 17.60 -5.77 -5.03
CA LEU A 189 18.66 -6.77 -4.98
C LEU A 189 19.35 -7.01 -6.34
N GLY A 190 19.00 -6.27 -7.40
CA GLY A 190 19.60 -6.41 -8.73
C GLY A 190 19.09 -7.60 -9.55
N HIS A 191 17.94 -8.18 -9.19
CA HIS A 191 17.34 -9.32 -9.88
C HIS A 191 16.05 -8.93 -10.61
N LYS A 192 15.97 -9.30 -11.90
CA LYS A 192 14.76 -9.13 -12.71
C LYS A 192 13.77 -10.30 -12.60
N ASN A 193 14.27 -11.48 -12.23
CA ASN A 193 13.52 -12.73 -12.26
C ASN A 193 13.66 -13.50 -10.96
N TRP A 194 12.61 -14.22 -10.59
CA TRP A 194 12.56 -15.11 -9.42
C TRP A 194 11.69 -16.33 -9.74
N THR A 195 11.79 -17.36 -8.91
CA THR A 195 11.02 -18.61 -9.05
C THR A 195 9.82 -18.67 -8.12
N ALA A 196 9.91 -18.04 -6.94
CA ALA A 196 8.80 -17.94 -6.02
C ALA A 196 8.91 -16.67 -5.16
N MET A 197 7.78 -16.06 -4.87
CA MET A 197 7.66 -14.97 -3.92
C MET A 197 6.28 -15.04 -3.26
N ALA A 198 6.22 -14.81 -1.95
CA ALA A 198 4.97 -14.82 -1.21
C ALA A 198 5.09 -13.98 0.05
N SER A 199 4.00 -13.31 0.42
CA SER A 199 3.86 -12.68 1.73
C SER A 199 3.75 -13.74 2.81
N LEU A 200 4.44 -13.54 3.93
CA LEU A 200 4.39 -14.42 5.11
C LEU A 200 3.65 -13.72 6.25
N THR A 201 4.04 -12.50 6.59
CA THR A 201 3.34 -11.67 7.58
C THR A 201 3.26 -10.22 7.13
N LEU A 202 2.21 -9.51 7.52
CA LEU A 202 2.05 -8.07 7.30
C LEU A 202 1.61 -7.42 8.60
N THR A 203 2.32 -6.37 8.99
CA THR A 203 1.94 -5.46 10.07
C THR A 203 1.69 -4.07 9.50
N VAL A 204 0.55 -3.46 9.84
CA VAL A 204 0.24 -2.06 9.54
C VAL A 204 -0.13 -1.34 10.82
N ILE A 205 0.51 -0.21 11.08
CA ILE A 205 0.27 0.66 12.24
C ILE A 205 -0.18 2.01 11.72
N PHE A 206 -1.39 2.45 12.13
CA PHE A 206 -1.87 3.80 11.88
C PHE A 206 -1.42 4.73 13.00
N HIS A 207 -0.82 5.85 12.62
CA HIS A 207 -0.33 6.89 13.53
C HIS A 207 -1.31 8.05 13.63
N ARG A 208 -2.14 8.23 12.59
CA ARG A 208 -3.17 9.28 12.50
C ARG A 208 -4.53 8.67 12.19
N ARG A 209 -5.58 9.45 12.38
CA ARG A 209 -7.00 9.05 12.19
C ARG A 209 -7.82 10.20 11.63
N GLY A 210 -9.06 9.93 11.25
CA GLY A 210 -10.02 10.95 10.78
C GLY A 210 -9.48 11.70 9.57
N ASN A 211 -9.52 13.04 9.63
CA ASN A 211 -9.15 13.94 8.52
C ASN A 211 -7.81 13.63 7.83
N ALA A 212 -6.82 13.11 8.56
CA ALA A 212 -5.52 12.77 8.00
C ALA A 212 -5.56 11.57 7.04
N LEU A 213 -6.57 10.70 7.16
CA LEU A 213 -6.75 9.51 6.31
C LEU A 213 -7.75 9.74 5.17
N ARG A 214 -8.59 10.78 5.27
CA ARG A 214 -9.64 11.03 4.27
C ARG A 214 -9.03 11.42 2.94
N MET A 215 -9.52 10.82 1.86
CA MET A 215 -8.94 10.97 0.52
C MET A 215 -9.69 11.96 -0.38
N ILE A 216 -10.81 12.54 0.07
CA ILE A 216 -11.49 13.62 -0.67
C ILE A 216 -10.89 14.97 -0.24
N ASP A 217 -10.69 15.85 -1.23
CA ASP A 217 -10.22 17.22 -1.03
C ASP A 217 -11.35 18.24 -1.19
N TRP A 218 -12.12 18.45 -0.13
CA TRP A 218 -13.23 19.41 -0.17
C TRP A 218 -12.82 20.88 -0.29
N ASP A 219 -11.54 21.19 -0.09
CA ASP A 219 -11.00 22.54 -0.18
C ASP A 219 -10.45 22.86 -1.57
N ALA A 220 -10.29 21.84 -2.43
CA ALA A 220 -9.89 22.03 -3.81
C ALA A 220 -10.97 22.75 -4.63
N VAL A 221 -10.54 23.64 -5.53
CA VAL A 221 -11.41 24.30 -6.50
C VAL A 221 -12.06 23.22 -7.38
N SER A 222 -13.39 23.22 -7.47
CA SER A 222 -14.13 22.24 -8.26
C SER A 222 -13.64 22.24 -9.71
N SER A 223 -13.37 21.06 -10.27
CA SER A 223 -13.18 20.89 -11.70
C SER A 223 -14.44 21.36 -12.46
N HIS A 224 -14.25 21.90 -13.66
CA HIS A 224 -15.30 22.55 -14.46
C HIS A 224 -16.52 21.66 -14.74
N ASP A 225 -16.39 20.34 -14.65
CA ASP A 225 -17.45 19.40 -15.00
C ASP A 225 -18.28 18.90 -13.80
N GLY A 226 -17.88 19.22 -12.56
CA GLY A 226 -18.66 18.99 -11.32
C GLY A 226 -18.93 17.53 -10.93
N THR A 227 -18.67 16.56 -11.81
CA THR A 227 -18.97 15.13 -11.64
C THR A 227 -17.91 14.38 -10.83
N ASP A 228 -16.63 14.75 -10.95
CA ASP A 228 -15.54 14.11 -10.24
C ASP A 228 -15.27 14.73 -8.86
N LEU A 229 -15.06 13.86 -7.88
CA LEU A 229 -14.67 14.26 -6.53
C LEU A 229 -13.19 14.63 -6.52
N PRO A 230 -12.82 15.84 -6.04
CA PRO A 230 -11.42 16.20 -5.88
C PRO A 230 -10.73 15.24 -4.90
N LYS A 231 -9.52 14.79 -5.25
CA LYS A 231 -8.80 13.75 -4.49
C LYS A 231 -7.50 14.27 -3.90
N LYS A 232 -7.20 13.77 -2.71
CA LYS A 232 -5.89 13.91 -2.07
C LYS A 232 -4.98 12.78 -2.54
N TRP A 233 -3.76 13.16 -2.94
CA TRP A 233 -2.71 12.23 -3.31
C TRP A 233 -1.77 11.99 -2.13
N PHE A 234 -1.71 10.74 -1.70
CA PHE A 234 -0.82 10.27 -0.63
C PHE A 234 0.45 9.69 -1.25
N VAL A 235 1.54 9.66 -0.50
CA VAL A 235 2.79 9.03 -0.93
C VAL A 235 3.03 7.75 -0.13
N GLN A 236 3.22 6.63 -0.81
CA GLN A 236 3.82 5.43 -0.24
C GLN A 236 5.30 5.42 -0.58
N GLU A 237 6.15 5.38 0.44
CA GLU A 237 7.58 5.14 0.31
C GLU A 237 7.87 3.70 0.75
N GLY A 238 8.43 2.86 -0.13
CA GLY A 238 8.78 1.47 0.16
C GLY A 238 10.26 1.17 -0.06
N TRP A 239 10.82 0.26 0.75
CA TRP A 239 12.19 -0.26 0.63
C TRP A 239 12.35 -1.65 1.26
N THR A 240 13.53 -2.25 1.09
CA THR A 240 13.90 -3.54 1.71
C THR A 240 15.06 -3.39 2.68
N PRO A 241 14.82 -3.26 4.00
CA PRO A 241 15.89 -3.03 4.97
C PRO A 241 16.80 -4.25 5.17
N ARG A 242 16.30 -5.47 4.90
CA ARG A 242 17.03 -6.71 5.14
C ARG A 242 16.53 -7.86 4.28
N SER A 243 17.45 -8.66 3.77
CA SER A 243 17.19 -9.94 3.11
C SER A 243 18.22 -11.01 3.51
N GLY A 244 17.82 -12.28 3.50
CA GLY A 244 18.68 -13.41 3.87
C GLY A 244 17.87 -14.69 4.03
N GLU A 245 18.50 -15.86 3.90
CA GLU A 245 17.85 -17.17 4.09
C GLU A 245 16.56 -17.35 3.24
N ASN A 246 16.57 -16.88 1.99
CA ASN A 246 15.41 -16.87 1.09
C ASN A 246 14.20 -16.08 1.63
N ARG A 247 14.47 -15.08 2.47
CA ARG A 247 13.48 -14.13 2.95
C ARG A 247 13.94 -12.71 2.73
N ALA A 248 12.98 -11.80 2.69
CA ALA A 248 13.24 -10.38 2.63
C ALA A 248 12.12 -9.59 3.29
N ILE A 249 12.47 -8.43 3.81
CA ILE A 249 11.53 -7.52 4.44
C ILE A 249 11.17 -6.43 3.45
N HIS A 250 9.89 -6.10 3.37
CA HIS A 250 9.42 -4.84 2.81
C HIS A 250 8.95 -3.95 3.95
N GLU A 251 9.48 -2.73 4.03
CA GLU A 251 8.97 -1.68 4.90
C GLU A 251 8.37 -0.59 4.03
N SER A 252 7.26 0.01 4.48
CA SER A 252 6.74 1.21 3.84
C SER A 252 6.19 2.24 4.80
N TRP A 253 6.35 3.51 4.43
CA TRP A 253 5.79 4.66 5.11
C TRP A 253 4.74 5.33 4.22
N LEU A 254 3.55 5.57 4.78
CA LEU A 254 2.44 6.23 4.10
C LEU A 254 2.33 7.67 4.61
N TRP A 255 2.43 8.62 3.70
CA TRP A 255 2.47 10.04 3.97
C TRP A 255 1.23 10.74 3.42
N SER A 256 0.60 11.60 4.23
CA SER A 256 -0.46 12.51 3.78
C SER A 256 0.08 13.57 2.83
N PRO A 257 -0.77 14.26 2.05
CA PRO A 257 -0.34 15.33 1.14
C PRO A 257 0.48 16.43 1.84
N ASP A 258 0.16 16.76 3.08
CA ASP A 258 0.85 17.75 3.92
C ASP A 258 2.07 17.18 4.67
N GLY A 259 2.54 15.98 4.30
CA GLY A 259 3.78 15.40 4.81
C GLY A 259 3.69 14.78 6.21
N LYS A 260 2.49 14.44 6.70
CA LYS A 260 2.32 13.71 7.96
C LYS A 260 2.42 12.21 7.73
N LEU A 261 3.13 11.52 8.61
CA LEU A 261 3.20 10.05 8.56
C LEU A 261 1.87 9.48 9.07
N VAL A 262 1.05 8.92 8.19
CA VAL A 262 -0.28 8.42 8.54
C VAL A 262 -0.28 6.95 8.95
N ALA A 263 0.60 6.14 8.33
CA ALA A 263 0.77 4.75 8.68
C ALA A 263 2.16 4.23 8.31
N THR A 264 2.58 3.17 8.96
CA THR A 264 3.76 2.38 8.59
C THR A 264 3.38 0.93 8.40
N SER A 265 4.05 0.26 7.44
CA SER A 265 3.89 -1.16 7.19
C SER A 265 5.24 -1.88 7.29
N TYR A 266 5.18 -3.13 7.74
CA TYR A 266 6.31 -4.06 7.81
C TYR A 266 5.81 -5.42 7.34
N GLN A 267 6.42 -5.95 6.27
CA GLN A 267 5.99 -7.17 5.63
C GLN A 267 7.16 -8.14 5.48
N ASP A 268 6.99 -9.34 6.03
CA ASP A 268 7.91 -10.45 5.83
C ASP A 268 7.53 -11.23 4.58
N SER A 269 8.52 -11.63 3.80
CA SER A 269 8.33 -12.37 2.57
C SER A 269 9.27 -13.54 2.40
N LEU A 270 8.78 -14.55 1.69
CA LEU A 270 9.59 -15.56 1.01
C LEU A 270 10.05 -14.99 -0.32
N LEU A 271 11.32 -15.18 -0.66
CA LEU A 271 11.87 -14.92 -2.00
C LEU A 271 12.81 -16.05 -2.40
N ARG A 272 12.54 -16.69 -3.54
CA ARG A 272 13.42 -17.71 -4.14
C ARG A 272 13.87 -17.26 -5.51
N LEU A 273 15.17 -17.02 -5.64
CA LEU A 273 15.78 -16.69 -6.93
C LEU A 273 16.08 -17.95 -7.71
N ARG A 274 16.17 -17.83 -9.05
CA ARG A 274 16.68 -18.93 -9.88
C ARG A 274 18.13 -19.16 -9.47
N LYS A 275 18.51 -20.40 -9.13
CA LYS A 275 19.92 -20.73 -8.96
C LYS A 275 20.58 -20.44 -10.30
N HIS A 276 21.65 -19.65 -10.32
CA HIS A 276 22.59 -19.76 -11.43
C HIS A 276 23.01 -21.22 -11.44
N ASP A 277 22.79 -21.92 -12.56
CA ASP A 277 23.41 -23.21 -12.77
C ASP A 277 24.89 -22.98 -12.45
N ARG A 278 25.41 -23.73 -11.48
CA ARG A 278 26.86 -23.81 -11.31
C ARG A 278 27.36 -24.25 -12.68
N GLU A 279 28.04 -23.36 -13.39
CA GLU A 279 28.81 -23.76 -14.56
C GLU A 279 29.54 -25.05 -14.17
N GLY A 280 29.21 -26.11 -14.91
CA GLY A 280 29.73 -27.43 -14.65
C GLY A 280 31.24 -27.36 -14.59
N LYS A 281 31.80 -27.59 -13.41
CA LYS A 281 33.15 -28.15 -13.33
C LYS A 281 33.03 -29.60 -13.80
N LEU A 282 33.12 -29.77 -15.12
CA LEU A 282 33.79 -30.91 -15.73
C LEU A 282 35.29 -30.75 -15.54
#